data_AF-A0A5K1BL69-F1
#
_entry.id   AF-A0A5K1BL69-F1
#
_cell.length_a   1.000
_cell.length_b   1.000
_cell.length_c   1.000
_cell.angle_alpha   90.00
_cell.angle_beta   90.00
_cell.angle_gamma   90.00
#
_symmetry.space_group_name_H-M   'P 1'
#
loop_
_entity.id
_entity.type
_entity.pdbx_description
1 polymer ?
#
loop_
_entity_poly.entity_id
_entity_poly.type
_entity_poly.pdbx_seq_one_letter_code
_entity_poly.pdbx_strand_id
1 'polypeptide(L)'
;AFFLASSGRPGPVLIDIPKDIQQQLAIPNWMQKMKLHGYTQRLPKLPVSSQVEMIVDMIASAKKPVLYIGGGCINSGEELRRFIELTGIPVTNTLMGLGIFSSAADLSLQMLGMHGT
;
A
#
# COMPACT_ATOMS: atom_id res chain seq x y z
N ALA A 1 5.47 6.55 17.95
CA ALA A 1 6.22 6.50 16.67
C ALA A 1 5.83 5.30 15.82
N PHE A 2 6.04 4.07 16.31
CA PHE A 2 5.77 2.85 15.54
C PHE A 2 4.42 2.81 14.83
N PHE A 3 3.31 3.09 15.54
CA PHE A 3 1.98 3.13 14.94
C PHE A 3 1.92 4.08 13.72
N LEU A 4 2.38 5.33 13.87
CA LEU A 4 2.39 6.30 12.77
C LEU A 4 3.30 5.88 11.61
N ALA A 5 4.42 5.22 11.90
CA ALA A 5 5.38 4.81 10.88
C ALA A 5 4.85 3.66 10.00
N SER A 6 3.99 2.80 10.54
CA SER A 6 3.47 1.62 9.84
C SER A 6 2.01 1.73 9.39
N SER A 7 1.18 2.59 9.99
CA SER A 7 -0.23 2.74 9.61
C SER A 7 -0.43 3.67 8.42
N GLY A 8 -1.53 3.49 7.67
CA GLY A 8 -1.85 4.34 6.53
C GLY A 8 -0.81 4.25 5.43
N ARG A 9 -0.24 5.39 5.01
CA ARG A 9 0.93 5.42 4.14
C ARG A 9 2.20 5.37 5.00
N PRO A 10 3.01 4.30 4.96
CA PRO A 10 4.19 4.18 5.80
C PRO A 10 5.22 5.29 5.56
N GLY A 11 5.96 5.65 6.60
CA GLY A 11 6.97 6.69 6.53
C GLY A 11 7.83 6.79 7.80
N PRO A 12 8.99 7.47 7.72
CA PRO A 12 9.89 7.60 8.86
C PRO A 12 9.29 8.50 9.96
N VAL A 13 9.56 8.16 11.22
CA VAL A 13 9.23 8.98 12.39
C VAL A 13 10.48 9.09 13.26
N LEU A 14 10.95 10.31 13.48
CA LEU A 14 12.11 10.58 14.34
C LEU A 14 11.66 10.77 15.80
N ILE A 15 12.37 10.14 16.73
CA ILE A 15 12.27 10.41 18.17
C ILE A 15 13.64 10.89 18.62
N ASP A 16 13.70 12.11 19.16
CA ASP A 16 14.90 12.63 19.81
C ASP A 16 14.80 12.44 21.32
N ILE A 17 15.89 12.03 21.97
CA ILE A 17 15.89 11.66 23.40
C ILE A 17 17.07 12.35 24.10
N PRO A 18 16.82 13.41 24.89
CA PRO A 18 17.86 14.11 25.66
C PRO A 18 18.61 13.19 26.64
N LYS A 19 19.90 13.47 26.86
CA LYS A 19 20.79 12.64 27.69
C LYS A 19 20.32 12.53 29.15
N ASP A 20 19.86 13.63 29.72
CA ASP A 20 19.32 13.70 31.07
C ASP A 20 18.08 12.82 31.24
N ILE A 21 17.17 12.80 30.26
CA ILE A 21 16.01 11.90 30.24
C ILE A 21 16.42 10.42 30.16
N GLN A 22 17.48 10.09 29.41
CA GLN A 22 17.99 8.72 29.33
C GLN A 22 18.56 8.22 30.67
N GLN A 23 19.14 9.13 31.47
CA GLN A 23 19.76 8.80 32.75
C GLN A 23 18.77 8.81 33.92
N GLN A 24 17.58 9.40 33.74
CA GLN A 24 16.56 9.51 34.76
C GLN A 24 15.93 8.14 35.08
N LEU A 25 15.93 7.75 36.36
CA LEU A 25 15.23 6.55 36.82
C LEU A 25 13.72 6.79 36.89
N ALA A 26 12.93 5.84 36.39
CA ALA A 26 11.47 5.88 36.43
C ALA A 26 10.89 4.46 36.37
N ILE A 27 9.64 4.31 36.80
CA ILE A 27 8.85 3.10 36.58
C ILE A 27 7.94 3.35 35.37
N PRO A 28 8.09 2.60 34.26
CA PRO A 28 7.31 2.85 33.06
C PRO A 28 5.84 2.43 33.23
N ASN A 29 4.93 3.15 32.58
CA ASN A 29 3.52 2.79 32.47
C ASN A 29 3.16 2.50 31.00
N TRP A 30 2.87 1.24 30.71
CA TRP A 30 2.55 0.74 29.37
C TRP A 30 1.06 0.83 29.02
N MET A 31 0.20 1.20 29.97
CA MET A 31 -1.25 1.32 29.76
C MET A 31 -1.68 2.70 29.24
N GLN A 32 -0.72 3.54 28.85
CA GLN A 32 -0.99 4.87 28.32
C GLN A 32 -1.62 4.78 26.92
N LYS A 33 -2.76 5.45 26.73
CA LYS A 33 -3.43 5.53 25.43
C LYS A 33 -2.68 6.48 24.49
N MET A 34 -2.64 6.12 23.21
CA MET A 34 -2.09 7.00 22.17
C MET A 34 -2.96 8.25 22.00
N LYS A 35 -2.35 9.44 22.03
CA LYS A 35 -3.02 10.72 21.81
C LYS A 35 -3.01 11.10 20.32
N LEU A 36 -3.71 10.33 19.49
CA LEU A 36 -3.67 10.46 18.01
C LEU A 36 -5.06 10.66 17.36
N HIS A 37 -6.06 11.18 18.08
CA HIS A 37 -7.46 11.27 17.63
C HIS A 37 -7.64 11.83 16.21
N GLY A 38 -6.96 12.93 15.87
CA GLY A 38 -7.09 13.52 14.53
C GLY A 38 -6.52 12.64 13.41
N TYR A 39 -5.43 11.91 13.67
CA TYR A 39 -4.86 10.99 12.69
C TYR A 39 -5.74 9.75 12.53
N THR A 40 -6.17 9.13 13.64
CA THR A 40 -6.95 7.88 13.60
C THR A 40 -8.33 8.07 12.97
N GLN A 41 -8.97 9.23 13.16
CA GLN A 41 -10.26 9.54 12.53
C GLN A 41 -10.18 9.70 11.00
N ARG A 42 -9.00 10.06 10.47
CA ARG A 42 -8.77 10.24 9.03
C ARG A 42 -8.24 8.99 8.34
N LEU A 43 -7.98 7.91 9.08
CA LEU A 43 -7.57 6.66 8.47
C LEU A 43 -8.68 6.17 7.52
N PRO A 44 -8.33 5.67 6.32
CA PRO A 44 -9.32 5.14 5.40
C PRO A 44 -10.14 4.04 6.04
N LYS A 45 -11.44 4.06 5.79
CA LYS A 45 -12.31 2.93 6.10
C LYS A 45 -12.19 1.88 4.98
N LEU A 46 -12.73 0.69 5.23
CA LEU A 46 -12.85 -0.31 4.18
C LEU A 46 -13.65 0.26 2.98
N PRO A 47 -13.26 -0.10 1.74
CA PRO A 47 -14.01 0.29 0.56
C PRO A 47 -15.48 -0.14 0.66
N VAL A 48 -16.39 0.70 0.17
CA VAL A 48 -17.82 0.36 0.13
C VAL A 48 -18.11 -0.51 -1.09
N SER A 49 -18.92 -1.56 -0.95
CA SER A 49 -19.18 -2.53 -2.03
C SER A 49 -19.63 -1.89 -3.34
N SER A 50 -20.47 -0.85 -3.29
CA SER A 50 -20.93 -0.13 -4.48
C SER A 50 -19.81 0.53 -5.29
N GLN A 51 -18.72 0.96 -4.63
CA GLN A 51 -17.54 1.50 -5.33
C GLN A 51 -16.77 0.39 -6.04
N VAL A 52 -16.71 -0.81 -5.44
CA VAL A 52 -16.05 -1.97 -6.04
C VAL A 52 -16.85 -2.48 -7.23
N GLU A 53 -18.18 -2.58 -7.10
CA GLU A 53 -19.09 -2.96 -8.20
C GLU A 53 -18.94 -2.03 -9.40
N MET A 54 -18.89 -0.71 -9.17
CA MET A 54 -18.65 0.26 -10.24
C MET A 54 -17.33 0.03 -10.98
N ILE A 55 -16.26 -0.36 -10.28
CA ILE A 55 -14.97 -0.69 -10.90
C ILE A 55 -15.08 -1.98 -11.75
N VAL A 56 -15.81 -2.98 -11.26
CA VAL A 56 -16.05 -4.23 -12.00
C VAL A 56 -16.82 -3.95 -13.29
N ASP A 57 -17.86 -3.12 -13.25
CA ASP A 57 -18.64 -2.72 -14.44
C ASP A 57 -17.78 -1.94 -15.46
N MET A 58 -16.92 -1.05 -14.97
CA MET A 58 -15.96 -0.34 -15.81
C MET A 58 -14.97 -1.30 -16.49
N ILE A 59 -14.49 -2.32 -15.77
CA ILE A 59 -13.60 -3.34 -16.33
C ILE A 59 -14.33 -4.18 -17.38
N ALA A 60 -15.55 -4.62 -17.08
CA ALA A 60 -16.35 -5.45 -17.98
C ALA A 60 -16.68 -4.75 -19.30
N SER A 61 -16.84 -3.42 -19.27
CA SER A 61 -17.10 -2.60 -20.46
C SER A 61 -15.84 -2.13 -21.19
N ALA A 62 -14.65 -2.28 -20.58
CA ALA A 62 -13.40 -1.83 -21.17
C ALA A 62 -12.94 -2.77 -22.30
N LYS A 63 -12.55 -2.17 -23.44
CA LYS A 63 -12.02 -2.93 -24.59
C LYS A 63 -10.51 -3.19 -24.52
N LYS A 64 -9.77 -2.33 -23.83
CA LYS A 64 -8.30 -2.36 -23.72
C LYS A 64 -7.87 -1.96 -22.29
N PRO A 65 -8.29 -2.69 -21.24
CA PRO A 65 -7.88 -2.40 -19.89
C PRO A 65 -6.39 -2.68 -19.69
N VAL A 66 -5.75 -1.91 -18.80
CA VAL A 66 -4.36 -2.13 -18.36
C VAL A 66 -4.30 -1.90 -16.86
N LEU A 67 -3.65 -2.82 -16.13
CA LEU A 67 -3.33 -2.62 -14.73
C LEU A 67 -2.02 -1.85 -14.61
N TYR A 68 -2.06 -0.71 -13.93
CA TYR A 68 -0.89 0.08 -13.59
C TYR A 68 -0.60 -0.04 -12.09
N ILE A 69 0.41 -0.85 -11.75
CA ILE A 69 0.74 -1.16 -10.36
C ILE A 69 2.01 -0.44 -9.88
N GLY A 70 2.09 -0.19 -8.58
CA GLY A 70 3.30 0.36 -7.96
C GLY A 70 3.52 -0.15 -6.54
N GLY A 71 4.41 0.50 -5.80
CA GLY A 71 4.83 0.04 -4.47
C GLY A 71 3.71 -0.05 -3.43
N GLY A 72 2.56 0.59 -3.68
CA GLY A 72 1.36 0.41 -2.85
C GLY A 72 0.78 -1.01 -2.85
N CYS A 73 1.13 -1.84 -3.84
CA CYS A 73 0.67 -3.22 -3.97
C CYS A 73 1.62 -4.25 -3.31
N ILE A 74 2.70 -3.80 -2.64
CA ILE A 74 3.78 -4.70 -2.18
C ILE A 74 3.29 -5.80 -1.23
N ASN A 75 2.25 -5.51 -0.44
CA ASN A 75 1.64 -6.46 0.49
C ASN A 75 0.37 -7.12 -0.07
N SER A 76 0.15 -7.04 -1.39
CA SER A 76 -1.08 -7.51 -2.04
C SER A 76 -0.79 -8.45 -3.21
N GLY A 77 0.34 -9.17 -3.16
CA GLY A 77 0.79 -10.01 -4.27
C GLY A 77 -0.15 -11.18 -4.57
N GLU A 78 -0.78 -11.77 -3.55
CA GLU A 78 -1.73 -12.87 -3.76
C GLU A 78 -3.06 -12.40 -4.32
N GLU A 79 -3.59 -11.31 -3.76
CA GLU A 79 -4.83 -10.68 -4.19
C GLU A 79 -4.71 -10.15 -5.62
N LEU A 80 -3.57 -9.51 -5.95
CA LEU A 80 -3.30 -9.03 -7.30
C LEU A 80 -3.24 -10.19 -8.29
N ARG A 81 -2.53 -11.28 -7.96
CA ARG A 81 -2.46 -12.46 -8.82
C ARG A 81 -3.85 -13.04 -9.07
N ARG A 82 -4.64 -13.19 -8.01
CA ARG A 82 -6.00 -13.69 -8.12
C ARG A 82 -6.89 -12.78 -8.99
N PHE A 83 -6.73 -11.47 -8.84
CA PHE A 83 -7.44 -10.49 -9.66
C PHE A 83 -7.05 -10.60 -11.14
N ILE A 84 -5.77 -10.76 -11.45
CA ILE A 84 -5.27 -10.96 -12.82
C ILE A 84 -5.79 -12.26 -13.41
N GLU A 85 -5.78 -13.37 -12.66
CA GLU A 85 -6.33 -14.66 -13.11
C GLU A 85 -7.80 -14.58 -13.48
N LEU A 86 -8.59 -13.80 -12.73
CA LEU A 86 -10.02 -13.64 -12.96
C LEU A 86 -10.34 -12.71 -14.14
N THR A 87 -9.47 -11.74 -14.42
CA THR A 87 -9.76 -10.65 -15.36
C THR A 87 -8.97 -10.73 -16.67
N GLY A 88 -7.82 -11.42 -16.67
CA GLY A 88 -6.92 -11.51 -17.83
C GLY A 88 -6.31 -10.18 -18.26
N ILE A 89 -6.33 -9.16 -17.40
CA ILE A 89 -5.87 -7.80 -17.76
C ILE A 89 -4.34 -7.78 -17.78
N PRO A 90 -3.71 -7.25 -18.85
CA PRO A 90 -2.26 -7.08 -18.91
C PRO A 90 -1.77 -6.04 -17.89
N VAL A 91 -0.59 -6.28 -17.31
CA VAL A 91 -0.08 -5.55 -16.16
C VAL A 91 1.24 -4.86 -16.49
N THR A 92 1.30 -3.57 -16.21
CA THR A 92 2.54 -2.78 -16.20
C THR A 92 2.82 -2.26 -14.79
N ASN A 93 4.11 -2.12 -14.46
CA ASN A 93 4.55 -1.73 -13.14
C ASN A 93 5.42 -0.47 -13.16
N THR A 94 5.33 0.34 -12.10
CA THR A 94 6.37 1.32 -11.77
C THR A 94 7.68 0.63 -11.39
N LEU A 95 8.77 1.41 -11.31
CA LEU A 95 10.03 0.97 -10.69
C LEU A 95 9.83 0.44 -9.26
N MET A 96 8.99 1.10 -8.45
CA MET A 96 8.71 0.69 -7.07
C MET A 96 7.79 -0.53 -6.96
N GLY A 97 7.19 -0.96 -8.07
CA GLY A 97 6.30 -2.12 -8.14
C GLY A 97 6.97 -3.39 -8.70
N LEU A 98 8.28 -3.33 -8.99
CA LEU A 98 9.00 -4.48 -9.54
C LEU A 98 8.96 -5.67 -8.58
N GLY A 99 8.75 -6.86 -9.15
CA GLY A 99 8.69 -8.12 -8.40
C GLY A 99 7.35 -8.43 -7.75
N ILE A 100 6.41 -7.49 -7.69
CA ILE A 100 5.04 -7.74 -7.19
C ILE A 100 4.29 -8.69 -8.15
N PHE A 101 4.47 -8.48 -9.46
CA PHE A 101 4.04 -9.39 -10.51
C PHE A 101 5.25 -9.81 -11.34
N SER A 102 5.33 -11.08 -11.73
CA SER A 102 6.48 -11.62 -12.45
C SER A 102 6.61 -10.96 -13.83
N SER A 103 7.79 -10.42 -14.14
CA SER A 103 8.09 -9.82 -15.44
C SER A 103 8.17 -10.83 -16.60
N ALA A 104 8.28 -12.12 -16.26
CA ALA A 104 8.28 -13.22 -17.23
C ALA A 104 6.88 -13.81 -17.47
N ALA A 105 5.86 -13.33 -16.75
CA ALA A 105 4.49 -13.78 -16.98
C ALA A 105 3.96 -13.24 -18.31
N ASP A 106 3.14 -14.04 -19.00
CA ASP A 106 2.59 -13.69 -20.32
C ASP A 106 1.79 -12.38 -20.34
N LEU A 107 1.11 -12.06 -19.23
CA LEU A 107 0.35 -10.83 -19.08
C LEU A 107 1.20 -9.63 -18.63
N SER A 108 2.52 -9.78 -18.48
CA SER A 108 3.40 -8.68 -18.09
C SER A 108 3.74 -7.80 -19.30
N LEU A 109 3.45 -6.51 -19.16
CA LEU A 109 3.91 -5.44 -20.04
C LEU A 109 5.22 -4.80 -19.55
N GLN A 110 5.86 -5.40 -18.55
CA GLN A 110 7.09 -4.90 -17.93
C GLN A 110 6.95 -3.46 -17.36
N MET A 111 8.09 -2.81 -17.14
CA MET A 111 8.15 -1.51 -16.48
C MET A 111 7.81 -0.38 -17.46
N LEU A 112 6.95 0.55 -17.03
CA LEU A 112 6.69 1.79 -17.76
C LEU A 112 7.51 2.96 -17.23
N GLY A 113 7.55 4.05 -18.01
CA GLY A 113 8.13 5.34 -17.61
C GLY A 113 9.23 5.79 -18.58
N MET A 114 10.04 6.76 -18.14
CA MET A 114 11.12 7.34 -18.96
C MET A 114 12.13 6.30 -19.47
N HIS A 115 12.34 5.22 -18.71
CA HIS A 115 13.21 4.10 -19.05
C HIS A 115 12.43 2.78 -19.08
N GLY A 116 11.13 2.86 -19.39
CA GLY A 116 10.30 1.69 -19.61
C GLY A 116 10.58 1.03 -20.96
N THR A 117 9.91 -0.08 -21.19
CA THR A 117 9.94 -0.83 -22.46
C THR A 117 9.25 -0.11 -23.59
#